data_AF-A0A0D6AEZ7-F1
#
_entry.id   AF-A0A0D6AEZ7-F1
#
_cell.length_a   1.000
_cell.length_b   1.000
_cell.length_c   1.000
_cell.angle_alpha   90.00
_cell.angle_beta   90.00
_cell.angle_gamma   90.00
#
_symmetry.space_group_name_H-M   'P 1'
#
loop_
_entity.id
_entity.type
_entity.pdbx_description
1 polymer ?
#
loop_
_entity_poly.entity_id
_entity_poly.type
_entity_poly.pdbx_seq_one_letter_code
_entity_poly.pdbx_strand_id
1 'polypeptide(L)' 'MRIVRVYPEQKVSLDQGMGRSAYICPQAQCLNLAQKKKRLPRALKTDIPLEIYERLWQKLEYQEKMDK' A
#
# COMPACT_ATOMS: atom_id res chain seq x y z
N MET A 1 -2.02 5.34 5.08
CA MET A 1 -2.50 4.81 3.77
C MET A 1 -2.95 3.37 3.93
N ARG A 2 -4.08 2.98 3.33
CA ARG A 2 -4.64 1.62 3.43
C ARG A 2 -4.51 0.90 2.09
N ILE A 3 -4.13 -0.37 2.13
CA ILE A 3 -4.08 -1.26 0.97
C ILE A 3 -5.08 -2.39 1.21
N VAL A 4 -5.90 -2.70 0.23
CA VAL A 4 -6.97 -3.69 0.34
C VAL A 4 -6.82 -4.73 -0.77
N ARG A 5 -6.81 -6.01 -0.40
CA ARG A 5 -7.07 -7.11 -1.33
C ARG A 5 -8.58 -7.30 -1.41
N VAL A 6 -9.15 -6.85 -2.52
CA VAL A 6 -10.60 -6.82 -2.76
C VAL A 6 -11.13 -8.24 -2.99
N TYR A 7 -12.29 -8.55 -2.42
CA TYR A 7 -13.02 -9.79 -2.65
C TYR A 7 -14.27 -9.51 -3.52
N PRO A 8 -14.63 -10.39 -4.47
CA PRO A 8 -14.04 -11.71 -4.76
C PRO A 8 -12.85 -11.70 -5.73
N GLU A 9 -12.52 -10.58 -6.38
CA GLU A 9 -11.58 -10.52 -7.52
C GLU A 9 -10.12 -10.76 -7.13
N GLN A 10 -9.79 -10.71 -5.84
CA GLN A 10 -8.44 -10.81 -5.27
C GLN A 10 -7.43 -9.77 -5.78
N LYS A 11 -7.92 -8.70 -6.41
CA LYS A 11 -7.11 -7.57 -6.87
C LYS A 11 -6.74 -6.65 -5.71
N VAL A 12 -5.60 -5.98 -5.83
CA VAL A 12 -5.13 -5.01 -4.85
C VAL A 12 -5.62 -3.62 -5.23
N SER A 13 -6.22 -2.91 -4.28
CA SER A 13 -6.68 -1.53 -4.41
C SER A 13 -6.15 -0.67 -3.26
N LEU A 14 -6.10 0.65 -3.47
CA LEU A 14 -5.71 1.63 -2.46
C LEU A 14 -6.95 2.27 -1.85
N ASP A 15 -6.99 2.28 -0.52
CA ASP A 15 -8.00 2.89 0.37
C ASP A 15 -9.46 2.40 0.21
N GLN A 16 -9.81 1.80 -0.93
CA GLN A 16 -11.16 1.39 -1.30
C GLN A 16 -11.31 -0.12 -1.44
N GLY A 17 -12.57 -0.57 -1.35
CA GLY A 17 -12.97 -1.96 -1.51
C GLY A 17 -13.16 -2.70 -0.19
N MET A 18 -13.79 -3.87 -0.30
CA MET A 18 -14.07 -4.77 0.80
C MET A 18 -13.17 -6.01 0.71
N GLY A 19 -12.56 -6.41 1.82
CA GLY A 19 -11.67 -7.56 1.87
C GLY A 19 -10.54 -7.40 2.89
N ARG A 20 -9.47 -8.18 2.68
CA ARG A 20 -8.33 -8.19 3.60
C ARG A 20 -7.53 -6.91 3.42
N SER A 21 -7.34 -6.13 4.48
CA SER A 21 -6.59 -4.87 4.42
C SER A 21 -5.32 -4.88 5.25
N ALA A 22 -4.37 -4.05 4.84
CA ALA A 22 -3.15 -3.72 5.56
C ALA A 22 -2.97 -2.19 5.58
N TYR A 23 -2.42 -1.68 6.67
CA TYR A 23 -2.14 -0.26 6.82
C TYR A 23 -0.65 -0.03 6.79
N ILE A 24 -0.25 1.08 6.20
CA ILE A 24 1.12 1.54 6.21
C ILE A 24 1.18 2.99 6.66
N CYS A 25 2.19 3.27 7.50
CA CYS A 25 2.44 4.60 8.01
C CYS A 25 2.86 5.53 6.84
N PRO A 26 2.50 6.83 6.88
CA PRO A 26 2.81 7.78 5.82
C PRO A 26 4.26 8.27 5.91
N GLN A 27 5.23 7.36 5.87
CA GLN A 27 6.66 7.69 5.87
C GLN A 27 7.39 6.84 4.83
N ALA A 28 8.36 7.45 4.13
CA ALA A 28 9.20 6.77 3.15
C ALA A 28 9.86 5.51 3.71
N GLN A 29 10.35 5.56 4.96
CA GLN A 29 10.98 4.43 5.63
C GLN A 29 10.02 3.24 5.82
N CYS A 30 8.75 3.50 6.14
CA CYS A 30 7.72 2.45 6.26
C CYS A 30 7.52 1.73 4.93
N LEU A 31 7.36 2.48 3.83
CA LEU A 31 7.12 1.92 2.50
C LEU A 31 8.33 1.12 1.99
N ASN A 32 9.53 1.65 2.16
CA ASN A 32 10.77 0.97 1.78
C ASN A 32 10.95 -0.37 2.54
N LEU A 33 10.79 -0.35 3.87
CA LEU A 33 10.85 -1.58 4.68
C LEU A 33 9.75 -2.57 4.31
N ALA A 34 8.54 -2.09 4.00
CA ALA A 34 7.43 -2.94 3.62
C ALA A 34 7.66 -3.65 2.28
N GLN A 35 8.27 -2.97 1.31
CA GLN A 35 8.64 -3.55 0.02
C GLN A 35 9.80 -4.54 0.19
N LYS A 36 10.92 -4.10 0.80
CA LYS A 36 12.12 -4.93 0.97
C LYS A 36 11.87 -6.22 1.76
N LYS A 37 11.05 -6.16 2.81
CA LYS A 37 10.71 -7.32 3.65
C LYS A 37 9.45 -8.07 3.20
N LYS A 38 8.88 -7.73 2.03
CA LYS A 38 7.63 -8.30 1.49
C LYS A 38 6.49 -8.31 2.53
N ARG A 39 6.37 -7.24 3.33
CA ARG A 39 5.35 -7.14 4.41
C ARG A 39 3.94 -7.05 3.86
N LEU A 40 3.72 -6.23 2.82
CA LEU A 40 2.40 -6.08 2.20
C LEU A 40 1.91 -7.38 1.54
N PRO A 41 2.72 -8.10 0.73
CA PRO A 41 2.30 -9.38 0.17
C PRO A 41 1.91 -10.41 1.25
N ARG A 42 2.72 -10.52 2.31
CA ARG A 42 2.44 -11.43 3.44
C ARG A 42 1.18 -11.04 4.20
N ALA A 43 1.00 -9.75 4.47
CA ALA A 43 -0.17 -9.26 5.20
C ALA A 43 -1.46 -9.48 4.40
N LEU A 44 -1.43 -9.22 3.09
CA LEU A 44 -2.60 -9.29 2.20
C LEU A 44 -2.83 -10.68 1.60
N LYS A 45 -1.87 -11.60 1.74
CA LYS A 45 -1.89 -12.95 1.13
C LYS A 45 -2.09 -12.91 -0.39
N THR A 46 -1.39 -11.99 -1.06
CA THR A 46 -1.37 -11.86 -2.52
C THR A 46 -0.12 -11.09 -2.94
N ASP A 47 0.30 -11.22 -4.19
CA ASP A 47 1.35 -10.36 -4.73
C ASP A 47 0.85 -8.92 -4.92
N ILE A 48 1.76 -7.97 -4.75
CA ILE A 48 1.48 -6.55 -4.87
C ILE A 48 2.10 -6.06 -6.17
N PRO A 49 1.30 -5.63 -7.17
CA PRO A 49 1.81 -5.08 -8.41
C PRO A 49 2.72 -3.87 -8.18
N LEU A 50 3.72 -3.67 -9.04
CA LEU A 50 4.64 -2.53 -8.94
C LEU A 50 3.90 -1.20 -8.96
N GLU A 51 2.86 -1.07 -9.79
CA GLU A 51 2.01 0.12 -9.89
C GLU A 51 1.40 0.54 -8.54
N ILE A 52 1.08 -0.43 -7.66
CA ILE A 52 0.58 -0.13 -6.32
C ILE A 52 1.67 0.54 -5.47
N TYR A 53 2.92 0.08 -5.58
CA TYR A 53 4.04 0.71 -4.89
C TYR A 53 4.32 2.12 -5.43
N GLU A 54 4.26 2.32 -6.74
CA GLU A 54 4.45 3.63 -7.37
C GLU A 54 3.38 4.64 -6.88
N ARG A 55 2.11 4.23 -6.86
CA ARG A 55 1.02 5.07 -6.34
C ARG A 55 1.17 5.37 -4.84
N LEU A 56 1.70 4.44 -4.05
CA LEU A 56 1.99 4.67 -2.64
C LEU A 56 3.11 5.71 -2.46
N TRP A 57 4.16 5.65 -3.28
CA TRP A 57 5.24 6.65 -3.28
C TRP A 57 4.72 8.04 -3.67
N GLN A 58 3.96 8.14 -4.75
CA GLN A 58 3.35 9.40 -5.18
C GLN A 58 2.45 10.01 -4.09
N LYS A 59 1.69 9.17 -3.36
CA LYS A 59 0.88 9.63 -2.23
C LYS A 59 1.70 10.18 -1.08
N LEU A 60 2.85 9.58 -0.76
CA LEU A 60 3.76 10.10 0.26
C LEU A 60 4.31 11.47 -0.15
N GLU A 61 4.82 11.59 -1.37
CA GLU A 61 5.37 12.85 -1.89
C GLU A 61 4.33 13.98 -1.89
N TYR A 62 3.06 13.65 -2.19
CA TYR A 62 1.98 14.62 -2.14
C TYR A 62 1.66 15.04 -0.69
N GLN A 63 1.65 14.10 0.26
CA GLN A 63 1.42 14.42 1.68
C GLN A 63 2.54 15.29 2.26
N GLU A 64 3.80 14.95 1.98
CA GLU A 64 4.96 15.74 2.43
C GLU A 64 4.95 17.19 1.90
N LYS A 65 4.33 17.43 0.74
CA LYS A 65 4.14 18.78 0.19
C LYS A 65 3.02 19.57 0.85
N MET A 66 2.03 18.90 1.45
CA MET A 66 0.91 19.57 2.14
C MET A 66 1.21 19.84 3.62
N ASP A 67 2.12 19.08 4.23
CA ASP A 67 2.57 19.26 5.62
C ASP A 67 3.64 20.36 5.78
N LYS A 68 3.96 21.10 4.71
CA LYS A 68 5.04 22.08 4.63
C LYS A 68 4.51 23.44 4.18
#